data_AF-A0A2V6KHX3-F1
#
_entry.id   AF-A0A2V6KHX3-F1
#
_cell.length_a   1.000
_cell.length_b   1.000
_cell.length_c   1.000
_cell.angle_alpha   90.00
_cell.angle_beta   90.00
_cell.angle_gamma   90.00
#
_symmetry.space_group_name_H-M   'P 1'
#
loop_
_entity.id
_entity.type
_entity.pdbx_description
1 polymer ?
#
loop_
_entity_poly.entity_id
_entity_poly.type
_entity_poly.pdbx_seq_one_letter_code
_entity_poly.pdbx_strand_id
1 'polypeptide(L)'
;MAHWLLIVGSLLVFASVTLKWMYFAFSRHPSGIELPLLRKMELVPHFSVLSYGVVGIAVLVIALVLLWRSATYLALCAVTVLVAMWLAVPCRLAFSQPSLLRRLTTETRELSVIRDFTKTYLPTDFGPTEKYNRFDIENLWDRFLAGCSFLGLGWYCFGAGSLLIGIYVTARLRPEERISAPVLAAIPTGVVIITLVPALIGQYYFNAACVAQAEGAKKEAITCYRRAMWFDRWRAEDVNAYAAIGELETLSVSSNDSPEKHISKAREFNEASEYDLAIFELARAAEWGGPAGLVARRESARTRVEYGIALYRGGGIGAAVTQWQQALVEDPLQHHAVGFFVARGNYDIGRYEAALGAINDVLNRTDDRPTRANAYSIAGDCYVKLGHDAEARNSYNHSLKEQMLVNFWAMSRLTGN
;
A
#
# COMPACT_ATOMS: atom_id res chain seq x y z
N MET A 1 -40.10 -19.70 1.58
CA MET A 1 -40.06 -18.37 0.91
C MET A 1 -38.69 -17.69 0.88
N ALA A 2 -37.60 -18.24 1.44
CA ALA A 2 -36.31 -17.54 1.54
C ALA A 2 -35.26 -17.89 0.46
N HIS A 3 -35.61 -18.59 -0.63
CA HIS A 3 -34.62 -19.09 -1.61
C HIS A 3 -33.91 -17.97 -2.38
N TRP A 4 -34.52 -16.78 -2.47
CA TRP A 4 -33.91 -15.60 -3.04
C TRP A 4 -32.65 -15.15 -2.27
N LEU A 5 -32.59 -15.33 -0.94
CA LEU A 5 -31.41 -15.00 -0.13
C LEU A 5 -30.19 -15.83 -0.54
N LEU A 6 -30.40 -17.12 -0.79
CA LEU A 6 -29.35 -18.04 -1.24
C LEU A 6 -28.87 -17.67 -2.65
N ILE A 7 -29.80 -17.37 -3.57
CA ILE A 7 -29.48 -17.02 -4.95
C ILE A 7 -28.72 -15.69 -5.01
N VAL A 8 -29.23 -14.64 -4.39
CA VAL A 8 -28.59 -13.32 -4.34
C VAL A 8 -27.26 -13.40 -3.61
N GLY A 9 -27.21 -14.10 -2.47
CA GLY A 9 -25.97 -14.26 -1.72
C GLY A 9 -24.88 -15.00 -2.50
N SER A 10 -25.24 -16.07 -3.21
CA SER A 10 -24.30 -16.82 -4.05
C SER A 10 -23.81 -15.99 -5.24
N LEU A 11 -24.72 -15.22 -5.87
CA LEU A 11 -24.37 -14.33 -6.98
C LEU A 11 -23.42 -13.21 -6.52
N LEU A 12 -23.62 -12.64 -5.34
CA LEU A 12 -22.74 -11.63 -4.77
C LEU A 12 -21.34 -12.19 -4.46
N VAL A 13 -21.25 -13.39 -3.87
CA VAL A 13 -19.95 -14.04 -3.61
C VAL A 13 -19.25 -14.36 -4.94
N PHE A 14 -19.96 -14.83 -5.95
CA PHE A 14 -19.38 -15.13 -7.26
C PHE A 14 -18.90 -13.86 -7.98
N ALA A 15 -19.75 -12.82 -8.04
CA ALA A 15 -19.40 -11.54 -8.65
C ALA A 15 -18.25 -10.85 -7.92
N SER A 16 -18.15 -11.02 -6.59
CA SER A 16 -17.07 -10.45 -5.79
C SER A 16 -15.69 -10.80 -6.33
N VAL A 17 -15.52 -11.99 -6.90
CA VAL A 17 -14.23 -12.54 -7.30
C VAL A 17 -13.60 -11.73 -8.45
N THR A 18 -14.43 -11.20 -9.35
CA THR A 18 -13.99 -10.36 -10.49
C THR A 18 -13.97 -8.87 -10.17
N LEU A 19 -14.61 -8.45 -9.08
CA LEU A 19 -14.62 -7.06 -8.64
C LEU A 19 -13.31 -6.66 -7.96
N LYS A 20 -13.05 -5.36 -7.89
CA LYS A 20 -11.89 -4.80 -7.17
C LYS A 20 -12.03 -5.07 -5.67
N TRP A 21 -11.07 -5.76 -5.07
CA TRP A 21 -11.05 -6.07 -3.63
C TRP A 21 -10.27 -5.03 -2.83
N MET A 22 -9.22 -4.44 -3.41
CA MET A 22 -8.45 -3.36 -2.80
C MET A 22 -8.24 -2.23 -3.79
N TYR A 23 -8.30 -1.00 -3.29
CA TYR A 23 -7.97 0.22 -4.02
C TYR A 23 -6.53 0.62 -3.71
N PHE A 24 -5.77 0.86 -4.76
CA PHE A 24 -4.41 1.39 -4.75
C PHE A 24 -4.47 2.75 -5.41
N ALA A 25 -3.73 3.73 -4.91
CA ALA A 25 -3.77 5.08 -5.49
C ALA A 25 -3.09 5.13 -6.86
N PHE A 26 -2.01 4.37 -7.05
CA PHE A 26 -1.26 4.30 -8.30
C PHE A 26 -1.34 2.95 -8.98
N SER A 27 -1.13 1.88 -8.20
CA SER A 27 -1.05 0.52 -8.76
C SER A 27 -2.39 0.02 -9.27
N ARG A 28 -2.33 -1.00 -10.12
CA ARG A 28 -3.51 -1.75 -10.53
C ARG A 28 -4.24 -2.34 -9.33
N HIS A 29 -5.55 -2.15 -9.29
CA HIS A 29 -6.41 -2.65 -8.23
C HIS A 29 -6.57 -4.18 -8.32
N PRO A 30 -6.14 -4.95 -7.31
CA PRO A 30 -6.28 -6.39 -7.34
C PRO A 30 -7.74 -6.82 -7.17
N SER A 31 -8.12 -7.82 -7.96
CA SER A 31 -9.35 -8.58 -7.82
C SER A 31 -9.22 -9.68 -6.77
N GLY A 32 -10.34 -10.33 -6.40
CA GLY A 32 -10.33 -11.40 -5.40
C GLY A 32 -9.48 -12.61 -5.77
N ILE A 33 -9.23 -12.84 -7.07
CA ILE A 33 -8.40 -13.93 -7.60
C ILE A 33 -6.90 -13.63 -7.48
N GLU A 34 -6.53 -12.35 -7.45
CA GLU A 34 -5.14 -11.90 -7.42
C GLU A 34 -4.63 -11.76 -5.98
N LEU A 35 -5.51 -11.79 -4.98
CA LEU A 35 -5.21 -11.53 -3.58
C LEU A 35 -4.82 -12.85 -2.86
N PRO A 36 -3.53 -13.12 -2.61
CA PRO A 36 -3.09 -14.41 -2.08
C PRO A 36 -3.46 -14.57 -0.60
N LEU A 37 -3.87 -15.78 -0.23
CA LEU A 37 -4.24 -16.14 1.14
C LEU A 37 -3.01 -16.31 2.04
N LEU A 38 -1.94 -16.95 1.56
CA LEU A 38 -0.81 -17.36 2.42
C LEU A 38 0.51 -16.66 2.10
N ARG A 39 0.63 -15.97 0.95
CA ARG A 39 1.89 -15.37 0.50
C ARG A 39 2.01 -13.90 0.93
N LYS A 40 3.24 -13.45 1.24
CA LYS A 40 3.54 -12.03 1.43
C LYS A 40 3.28 -11.28 0.11
N MET A 41 2.50 -10.19 0.17
CA MET A 41 2.10 -9.38 -0.99
C MET A 41 3.18 -8.35 -1.35
N GLU A 42 4.38 -8.80 -1.72
CA GLU A 42 5.41 -7.90 -2.24
C GLU A 42 5.21 -7.64 -3.74
N LEU A 43 4.83 -8.67 -4.50
CA LEU A 43 4.33 -8.56 -5.87
C LEU A 43 2.94 -9.18 -5.97
N VAL A 44 1.97 -8.43 -6.51
CA VAL A 44 0.63 -8.94 -6.82
C VAL A 44 0.74 -9.87 -8.04
N PRO A 45 0.51 -11.19 -7.91
CA PRO A 45 0.50 -12.07 -9.05
C PRO A 45 -0.75 -11.84 -9.90
N HIS A 46 -0.66 -12.07 -11.21
CA HIS A 46 -1.81 -12.02 -12.13
C HIS A 46 -2.87 -13.08 -11.80
N PHE A 47 -2.47 -14.17 -11.12
CA PHE A 47 -3.37 -15.24 -10.69
C PHE A 47 -2.74 -16.00 -9.53
N SER A 48 -3.53 -16.32 -8.50
CA SER A 48 -3.12 -17.21 -7.42
C SER A 48 -4.20 -18.27 -7.17
N VAL A 49 -3.81 -19.55 -7.25
CA VAL A 49 -4.68 -20.70 -6.93
C VAL A 49 -5.14 -20.65 -5.47
N LEU A 50 -4.27 -20.18 -4.57
CA LEU A 50 -4.56 -19.93 -3.16
C LEU A 50 -4.90 -18.46 -2.94
N SER A 51 -5.91 -17.96 -3.65
CA SER A 51 -6.46 -16.62 -3.45
C SER A 51 -7.74 -16.63 -2.64
N TYR A 52 -8.08 -15.49 -2.05
CA TYR A 52 -9.32 -15.33 -1.31
C TYR A 52 -10.56 -15.62 -2.17
N GLY A 53 -10.57 -15.18 -3.43
CA GLY A 53 -11.66 -15.42 -4.37
C GLY A 53 -11.82 -16.90 -4.73
N VAL A 54 -10.73 -17.58 -5.08
CA VAL A 54 -10.78 -19.01 -5.47
C VAL A 54 -11.21 -19.89 -4.29
N VAL A 55 -10.62 -19.67 -3.11
CA VAL A 55 -11.00 -20.40 -1.90
C VAL A 55 -12.44 -20.07 -1.49
N GLY A 56 -12.86 -18.81 -1.61
CA GLY A 56 -14.23 -18.40 -1.34
C GLY A 56 -15.25 -19.11 -2.24
N ILE A 57 -14.97 -19.23 -3.54
CA ILE A 57 -15.82 -20.01 -4.47
C ILE A 57 -15.84 -21.49 -4.08
N ALA A 58 -14.69 -22.09 -3.77
CA ALA A 58 -14.63 -23.50 -3.38
C ALA A 58 -15.48 -23.78 -2.13
N VAL A 59 -15.39 -22.93 -1.10
CA VAL A 59 -16.19 -23.03 0.13
C VAL A 59 -17.67 -22.81 -0.16
N LEU A 60 -18.02 -21.86 -1.04
CA LEU A 60 -19.41 -21.63 -1.47
C LEU A 60 -19.98 -22.87 -2.16
N VAL A 61 -19.25 -23.50 -3.08
CA VAL A 61 -19.68 -24.72 -3.78
C VAL A 61 -19.89 -25.86 -2.78
N ILE A 62 -18.98 -26.03 -1.82
CA ILE A 62 -19.12 -27.01 -0.73
C ILE A 62 -20.40 -26.73 0.08
N ALA A 63 -20.65 -25.47 0.45
CA ALA A 63 -21.86 -25.09 1.18
C ALA A 63 -23.15 -25.42 0.40
N LEU A 64 -23.18 -25.13 -0.90
CA LEU A 64 -24.32 -25.43 -1.77
C LEU A 64 -24.56 -26.94 -1.93
N VAL A 65 -23.50 -27.73 -2.11
CA VAL A 65 -23.60 -29.20 -2.19
C VAL A 65 -24.11 -29.79 -0.87
N LEU A 66 -23.63 -29.29 0.27
CA LEU A 66 -24.08 -29.73 1.60
C LEU A 66 -25.55 -29.35 1.85
N LEU A 67 -25.98 -28.16 1.41
CA LEU A 67 -27.40 -27.76 1.46
C LEU A 67 -28.28 -28.66 0.60
N TRP A 68 -27.80 -29.05 -0.58
CA TRP A 68 -28.53 -29.98 -1.45
C TRP A 68 -28.66 -31.37 -0.83
N ARG A 69 -27.63 -31.84 -0.11
CA ARG A 69 -27.63 -33.08 0.67
C ARG A 69 -28.31 -33.00 2.04
N SER A 70 -29.07 -31.93 2.30
CA SER A 70 -29.78 -31.66 3.57
C SER A 70 -28.91 -31.66 4.83
N ALA A 71 -27.59 -31.51 4.70
CA ALA A 71 -26.64 -31.40 5.81
C ALA A 71 -26.50 -29.93 6.27
N THR A 72 -27.57 -29.36 6.83
CA THR A 72 -27.70 -27.94 7.18
C THR A 72 -26.64 -27.45 8.18
N TYR A 73 -26.25 -28.28 9.14
CA TYR A 73 -25.21 -27.93 10.12
C TYR A 73 -23.82 -27.79 9.48
N LEU A 74 -23.43 -28.72 8.60
CA LEU A 74 -22.15 -28.64 7.88
C LEU A 74 -22.13 -27.46 6.88
N ALA A 75 -23.27 -27.17 6.26
CA ALA A 75 -23.42 -25.98 5.43
C ALA A 75 -23.23 -24.69 6.26
N LEU A 76 -23.73 -24.66 7.51
CA LEU A 76 -23.51 -23.53 8.41
C LEU A 76 -22.03 -23.37 8.75
N CYS A 77 -21.30 -24.46 9.02
CA CYS A 77 -19.86 -24.42 9.23
C CYS A 77 -19.14 -23.79 8.02
N ALA A 78 -19.47 -24.24 6.79
CA ALA A 78 -18.87 -23.67 5.58
C ALA A 78 -19.15 -22.15 5.44
N VAL A 79 -20.37 -21.70 5.79
CA VAL A 79 -20.70 -20.27 5.77
C VAL A 79 -19.95 -19.50 6.86
N THR A 80 -19.78 -20.06 8.05
CA THR A 80 -18.97 -19.41 9.10
C THR A 80 -17.51 -19.24 8.69
N VAL A 81 -16.97 -20.15 7.87
CA VAL A 81 -15.65 -19.99 7.24
C VAL A 81 -15.64 -18.82 6.26
N LEU A 82 -16.67 -18.65 5.43
CA LEU A 82 -16.79 -17.48 4.53
C LEU A 82 -16.82 -16.16 5.31
N VAL A 83 -17.61 -16.10 6.39
CA VAL A 83 -17.67 -14.92 7.27
C VAL A 83 -16.32 -14.68 7.96
N ALA A 84 -15.64 -15.74 8.41
CA ALA A 84 -14.31 -15.63 8.98
C ALA A 84 -13.30 -15.10 7.95
N MET A 85 -13.36 -15.55 6.69
CA MET A 85 -12.52 -15.02 5.60
C MET A 85 -12.82 -13.54 5.33
N TRP A 86 -14.09 -13.13 5.35
CA TRP A 86 -14.50 -11.74 5.18
C TRP A 86 -13.89 -10.82 6.24
N LEU A 87 -13.97 -11.21 7.52
CA LEU A 87 -13.38 -10.48 8.64
C LEU A 87 -11.84 -10.56 8.67
N ALA A 88 -11.26 -11.65 8.18
CA ALA A 88 -9.81 -11.84 8.17
C ALA A 88 -9.08 -10.81 7.30
N VAL A 89 -9.68 -10.35 6.20
CA VAL A 89 -9.02 -9.45 5.24
C VAL A 89 -8.59 -8.12 5.89
N PRO A 90 -9.50 -7.30 6.47
CA PRO A 90 -9.10 -6.05 7.10
C PRO A 90 -8.16 -6.26 8.29
N CYS A 91 -8.38 -7.29 9.11
CA CYS A 91 -7.52 -7.57 10.25
C CYS A 91 -6.11 -7.99 9.83
N ARG A 92 -5.97 -8.79 8.77
CA ARG A 92 -4.66 -9.18 8.24
C ARG A 92 -3.96 -8.02 7.57
N LEU A 93 -4.69 -7.18 6.85
CA LEU A 93 -4.15 -5.96 6.26
C LEU A 93 -3.61 -5.01 7.36
N ALA A 94 -4.39 -4.81 8.43
CA ALA A 94 -4.04 -3.90 9.52
C ALA A 94 -2.90 -4.42 10.41
N PHE A 95 -2.87 -5.72 10.73
CA PHE A 95 -2.03 -6.25 11.80
C PHE A 95 -1.03 -7.32 11.38
N SER A 96 -1.30 -8.07 10.30
CA SER A 96 -0.44 -9.19 9.88
C SER A 96 0.48 -8.88 8.70
N GLN A 97 0.09 -7.93 7.84
CA GLN A 97 0.78 -7.54 6.60
C GLN A 97 1.07 -6.03 6.58
N PRO A 98 1.93 -5.53 7.48
CA PRO A 98 2.25 -4.11 7.58
C PRO A 98 2.87 -3.55 6.30
N SER A 99 3.65 -4.35 5.56
CA SER A 99 4.25 -3.95 4.29
C SER A 99 3.21 -3.55 3.23
N LEU A 100 2.06 -4.23 3.21
CA LEU A 100 0.98 -3.95 2.27
C LEU A 100 0.21 -2.69 2.67
N LEU A 101 -0.16 -2.57 3.95
CA LEU A 101 -0.79 -1.35 4.46
C LEU A 101 0.13 -0.13 4.24
N ARG A 102 1.43 -0.29 4.51
CA ARG A 102 2.42 0.74 4.28
C ARG A 102 2.45 1.13 2.81
N ARG A 103 2.56 0.17 1.88
CA ARG A 103 2.51 0.46 0.44
C ARG A 103 1.27 1.25 0.04
N LEU A 104 0.07 0.84 0.51
CA LEU A 104 -1.18 1.55 0.22
C LEU A 104 -1.13 3.01 0.69
N THR A 105 -0.60 3.22 1.90
CA THR A 105 -0.51 4.56 2.50
C THR A 105 0.59 5.40 1.86
N THR A 106 1.71 4.79 1.48
CA THR A 106 2.82 5.42 0.77
C THR A 106 2.38 5.85 -0.63
N GLU A 107 1.71 4.98 -1.40
CA GLU A 107 1.20 5.35 -2.74
C GLU A 107 0.24 6.55 -2.65
N THR A 108 -0.61 6.59 -1.62
CA THR A 108 -1.54 7.73 -1.41
C THR A 108 -0.77 9.02 -1.09
N ARG A 109 0.29 8.94 -0.27
CA ARG A 109 1.15 10.08 0.06
C ARG A 109 1.95 10.55 -1.15
N GLU A 110 2.58 9.62 -1.86
CA GLU A 110 3.32 9.85 -3.10
C GLU A 110 2.45 10.58 -4.13
N LEU A 111 1.16 10.25 -4.21
CA LEU A 111 0.26 10.89 -5.16
C LEU A 111 0.11 12.38 -4.86
N SER A 112 0.00 12.74 -3.58
CA SER A 112 -0.01 14.15 -3.20
C SER A 112 1.29 14.88 -3.59
N VAL A 113 2.45 14.22 -3.46
CA VAL A 113 3.75 14.79 -3.85
C VAL A 113 3.83 14.99 -5.37
N ILE A 114 3.38 14.01 -6.16
CA ILE A 114 3.31 14.18 -7.62
C ILE A 114 2.39 15.34 -7.98
N ARG A 115 1.22 15.44 -7.36
CA ARG A 115 0.28 16.53 -7.64
C ARG A 115 0.88 17.90 -7.34
N ASP A 116 1.54 18.05 -6.19
CA ASP A 116 2.25 19.29 -5.83
C ASP A 116 3.37 19.61 -6.82
N PHE A 117 4.13 18.60 -7.25
CA PHE A 117 5.17 18.75 -8.26
C PHE A 117 4.57 19.16 -9.63
N THR A 118 3.55 18.45 -10.11
CA THR A 118 2.88 18.72 -11.39
C THR A 118 2.26 20.11 -11.42
N LYS A 119 1.63 20.56 -10.34
CA LYS A 119 1.06 21.90 -10.23
C LYS A 119 2.11 23.01 -10.36
N THR A 120 3.33 22.73 -9.93
CA THR A 120 4.44 23.69 -9.93
C THR A 120 5.21 23.69 -11.25
N TYR A 121 5.37 22.52 -11.88
CA TYR A 121 6.32 22.31 -12.98
C TYR A 121 5.70 21.88 -14.31
N LEU A 122 4.39 21.68 -14.36
CA LEU A 122 3.67 21.35 -15.59
C LEU A 122 2.61 22.42 -15.90
N PRO A 123 2.16 22.51 -17.17
CA PRO A 123 1.04 23.37 -17.51
C PRO A 123 -0.19 23.06 -16.66
N THR A 124 -0.96 24.09 -16.33
CA THR A 124 -2.11 24.01 -15.42
C THR A 124 -3.17 23.04 -15.95
N ASP A 125 -3.42 21.99 -15.17
CA ASP A 125 -4.55 21.08 -15.34
C ASP A 125 -5.72 21.59 -14.47
N PHE A 126 -6.90 21.79 -15.04
CA PHE A 126 -8.10 22.31 -14.33
C PHE A 126 -8.94 21.19 -13.71
N GLY A 127 -8.34 20.02 -13.51
CA GLY A 127 -9.01 18.83 -12.97
C GLY A 127 -9.48 19.02 -11.53
N PRO A 128 -10.49 18.26 -11.10
CA PRO A 128 -10.88 18.26 -9.70
C PRO A 128 -9.65 17.89 -8.84
N THR A 129 -9.41 18.71 -7.82
CA THR A 129 -8.41 18.40 -6.80
C THR A 129 -9.00 17.31 -5.91
N GLU A 130 -8.73 16.05 -6.24
CA GLU A 130 -9.07 14.94 -5.36
C GLU A 130 -8.30 15.09 -4.04
N LYS A 131 -9.04 15.36 -2.96
CA LYS A 131 -8.47 15.36 -1.60
C LYS A 131 -8.44 13.93 -1.11
N TYR A 132 -7.25 13.37 -1.02
CA TYR A 132 -7.05 12.07 -0.40
C TYR A 132 -6.97 12.22 1.12
N ASN A 133 -7.64 11.32 1.83
CA ASN A 133 -7.55 11.29 3.28
C ASN A 133 -6.14 10.87 3.68
N ARG A 134 -5.49 11.72 4.49
CA ARG A 134 -4.27 11.34 5.20
C ARG A 134 -4.69 10.55 6.42
N PHE A 135 -4.25 9.31 6.50
CA PHE A 135 -4.42 8.51 7.70
C PHE A 135 -3.15 8.66 8.54
N ASP A 136 -3.33 9.07 9.79
CA ASP A 136 -2.32 8.87 10.81
C ASP A 136 -2.38 7.39 11.23
N ILE A 137 -1.26 6.67 11.25
CA ILE A 137 -1.25 5.19 11.38
C ILE A 137 -0.60 4.78 12.71
N GLU A 138 -0.47 5.73 13.63
CA GLU A 138 0.20 5.49 14.91
C GLU A 138 -0.60 4.54 15.80
N ASN A 139 -1.93 4.65 15.83
CA ASN A 139 -2.80 3.80 16.66
C ASN A 139 -3.33 2.57 15.93
N LEU A 140 -3.67 1.53 16.71
CA LEU A 140 -4.27 0.30 16.18
C LEU A 140 -5.63 0.55 15.52
N TRP A 141 -6.41 1.48 16.07
CA TRP A 141 -7.71 1.85 15.51
C TRP A 141 -7.53 2.53 14.15
N ASP A 142 -6.58 3.45 14.04
CA ASP A 142 -6.34 4.15 12.79
C ASP A 142 -5.76 3.22 11.72
N ARG A 143 -4.92 2.24 12.10
CA ARG A 143 -4.48 1.15 11.21
C ARG A 143 -5.65 0.34 10.66
N PHE A 144 -6.60 0.00 11.52
CA PHE A 144 -7.78 -0.75 11.12
C PHE A 144 -8.69 0.06 10.20
N LEU A 145 -8.92 1.34 10.52
CA LEU A 145 -9.68 2.26 9.68
C LEU A 145 -9.00 2.48 8.32
N ALA A 146 -7.68 2.71 8.31
CA ALA A 146 -6.89 2.84 7.10
C ALA A 146 -7.01 1.58 6.24
N GLY A 147 -6.82 0.40 6.83
CA GLY A 147 -7.01 -0.88 6.14
C GLY A 147 -8.41 -1.03 5.53
N CYS A 148 -9.45 -0.68 6.28
CA CYS A 148 -10.83 -0.71 5.79
C CYS A 148 -11.08 0.29 4.64
N SER A 149 -10.45 1.47 4.69
CA SER A 149 -10.65 2.52 3.68
C SER A 149 -10.17 2.13 2.27
N PHE A 150 -9.20 1.22 2.19
CA PHE A 150 -8.68 0.70 0.93
C PHE A 150 -9.50 -0.48 0.39
N LEU A 151 -10.54 -0.95 1.07
CA LEU A 151 -11.33 -2.10 0.60
C LEU A 151 -12.29 -1.69 -0.52
N GLY A 152 -12.32 -2.52 -1.56
CA GLY A 152 -13.13 -2.30 -2.75
C GLY A 152 -14.52 -2.95 -2.68
N LEU A 153 -15.35 -2.63 -3.67
CA LEU A 153 -16.71 -3.16 -3.80
C LEU A 153 -16.76 -4.69 -3.72
N GLY A 154 -15.74 -5.38 -4.25
CA GLY A 154 -15.65 -6.84 -4.21
C GLY A 154 -15.68 -7.39 -2.79
N TRP A 155 -14.95 -6.77 -1.85
CA TRP A 155 -14.95 -7.21 -0.45
C TRP A 155 -16.31 -7.04 0.22
N TYR A 156 -17.00 -5.91 -0.02
CA TYR A 156 -18.34 -5.67 0.50
C TYR A 156 -19.37 -6.67 -0.06
N CYS A 157 -19.30 -6.94 -1.38
CA CYS A 157 -20.15 -7.96 -2.01
C CYS A 157 -19.90 -9.36 -1.42
N PHE A 158 -18.63 -9.72 -1.19
CA PHE A 158 -18.27 -11.00 -0.57
C PHE A 158 -18.85 -11.15 0.83
N GLY A 159 -18.71 -10.13 1.67
CA GLY A 159 -19.26 -10.12 3.03
C GLY A 159 -20.78 -10.16 3.06
N ALA A 160 -21.43 -9.27 2.31
CA ALA A 160 -22.89 -9.22 2.22
C ALA A 160 -23.46 -10.56 1.71
N GLY A 161 -22.85 -11.14 0.66
CA GLY A 161 -23.27 -12.43 0.14
C GLY A 161 -23.14 -13.56 1.16
N SER A 162 -22.02 -13.61 1.89
CA SER A 162 -21.77 -14.60 2.95
C SER A 162 -22.79 -14.50 4.09
N LEU A 163 -23.15 -13.28 4.50
CA LEU A 163 -24.17 -13.04 5.53
C LEU A 163 -25.57 -13.47 5.08
N LEU A 164 -25.97 -13.14 3.83
CA LEU A 164 -27.28 -13.54 3.29
C LEU A 164 -27.43 -15.06 3.24
N ILE A 165 -26.38 -15.78 2.84
CA ILE A 165 -26.35 -17.25 2.88
C ILE A 165 -26.45 -17.73 4.33
N GLY A 166 -25.73 -17.10 5.27
CA GLY A 166 -25.78 -17.45 6.69
C GLY A 166 -27.17 -17.30 7.31
N ILE A 167 -27.87 -16.21 7.00
CA ILE A 167 -29.26 -15.99 7.42
C ILE A 167 -30.17 -17.08 6.84
N TYR A 168 -29.97 -17.47 5.58
CA TYR A 168 -30.75 -18.53 4.95
C TYR A 168 -30.52 -19.90 5.64
N VAL A 169 -29.26 -20.27 5.90
CA VAL A 169 -28.94 -21.56 6.52
C VAL A 169 -29.43 -21.62 7.96
N THR A 170 -29.26 -20.55 8.74
CA THR A 170 -29.71 -20.49 10.14
C THR A 170 -31.23 -20.58 10.29
N ALA A 171 -31.97 -20.01 9.34
CA ALA A 171 -33.44 -20.13 9.29
C ALA A 171 -33.92 -21.58 9.03
N ARG A 172 -33.05 -22.46 8.51
CA ARG A 172 -33.39 -23.84 8.12
C ARG A 172 -32.86 -24.91 9.09
N LEU A 173 -32.17 -24.51 10.15
CA LEU A 173 -31.66 -25.42 11.18
C LEU A 173 -32.79 -26.07 11.97
N ARG A 174 -32.56 -27.30 12.43
CA ARG A 174 -33.44 -27.97 13.40
C ARG A 174 -33.35 -27.27 14.77
N PRO A 175 -34.39 -27.34 15.62
CA PRO A 175 -34.41 -26.70 16.94
C PRO A 175 -33.22 -27.12 17.82
N GLU A 176 -32.83 -28.39 17.76
CA GLU A 176 -31.71 -28.96 18.52
C GLU A 176 -30.35 -28.39 18.06
N GLU A 177 -30.15 -28.26 16.74
CA GLU A 177 -28.92 -27.73 16.15
C GLU A 177 -28.79 -26.21 16.39
N ARG A 178 -29.91 -25.51 16.51
CA ARG A 178 -29.95 -24.05 16.75
C ARG A 178 -29.28 -23.65 18.08
N ILE A 179 -29.27 -24.54 19.07
CA ILE A 179 -28.59 -24.31 20.36
C ILE A 179 -27.07 -24.31 20.19
N SER A 180 -26.54 -25.08 19.24
CA SER A 180 -25.10 -25.17 18.95
C SER A 180 -24.59 -24.14 17.93
N ALA A 181 -25.49 -23.51 17.17
CA ALA A 181 -25.17 -22.45 16.21
C ALA A 181 -24.32 -21.28 16.76
N PRO A 182 -24.53 -20.75 17.99
CA PRO A 182 -23.68 -19.68 18.53
C PRO A 182 -22.23 -20.11 18.75
N VAL A 183 -21.95 -21.41 18.97
CA VAL A 183 -20.57 -21.91 19.12
C VAL A 183 -19.77 -21.70 17.84
N LEU A 184 -20.42 -21.75 16.66
CA LEU A 184 -19.74 -21.51 15.38
C LEU A 184 -19.33 -20.05 15.17
N ALA A 185 -19.92 -19.10 15.91
CA ALA A 185 -19.44 -17.73 15.94
C ALA A 185 -18.05 -17.60 16.60
N ALA A 186 -17.58 -18.63 17.32
CA ALA A 186 -16.23 -18.67 17.86
C ALA A 186 -15.16 -18.72 16.76
N ILE A 187 -15.47 -19.24 15.56
CA ILE A 187 -14.52 -19.31 14.44
C ILE A 187 -14.12 -17.90 13.95
N PRO A 188 -15.04 -17.04 13.46
CA PRO A 188 -14.68 -15.68 13.06
C PRO A 188 -14.09 -14.87 14.21
N THR A 189 -14.63 -15.03 15.43
CA THR A 189 -14.10 -14.35 16.63
C THR A 189 -12.65 -14.75 16.92
N GLY A 190 -12.35 -16.05 16.84
CA GLY A 190 -11.01 -16.59 17.03
C GLY A 190 -10.02 -16.04 16.00
N VAL A 191 -10.42 -15.91 14.74
CA VAL A 191 -9.59 -15.29 13.69
C VAL A 191 -9.24 -13.84 14.05
N VAL A 192 -10.23 -13.05 14.47
CA VAL A 192 -10.00 -11.66 14.89
C VAL A 192 -9.04 -11.61 16.08
N ILE A 193 -9.28 -12.42 17.13
CA ILE A 193 -8.42 -12.48 18.32
C ILE A 193 -6.98 -12.83 17.94
N ILE A 194 -6.77 -13.88 17.14
CA ILE A 194 -5.43 -14.33 16.73
C ILE A 194 -4.68 -13.23 15.97
N THR A 195 -5.37 -12.47 15.13
CA THR A 195 -4.75 -11.37 14.38
C THR A 195 -4.50 -10.10 15.20
N LEU A 196 -5.37 -9.80 16.18
CA LEU A 196 -5.35 -8.56 16.94
C LEU A 196 -4.45 -8.62 18.19
N VAL A 197 -4.42 -9.77 18.88
CA VAL A 197 -3.70 -9.91 20.16
C VAL A 197 -2.21 -9.56 20.05
N PRO A 198 -1.45 -10.03 19.04
CA PRO A 198 -0.04 -9.64 18.90
C PRO A 198 0.13 -8.12 18.77
N ALA A 199 -0.73 -7.46 18.01
CA ALA A 199 -0.68 -6.01 17.81
C ALA A 199 -1.04 -5.24 19.10
N LEU A 200 -1.99 -5.73 19.90
CA LEU A 200 -2.32 -5.16 21.22
C LEU A 200 -1.14 -5.26 22.19
N ILE A 201 -0.49 -6.44 22.26
CA ILE A 201 0.69 -6.64 23.10
C ILE A 201 1.83 -5.73 22.65
N GLY A 202 2.06 -5.62 21.34
CA GLY A 202 3.07 -4.73 20.78
C GLY A 202 2.81 -3.26 21.09
N GLN A 203 1.56 -2.79 20.98
CA GLN A 203 1.19 -1.42 21.35
C GLN A 203 1.37 -1.14 22.84
N TYR A 204 1.05 -2.11 23.71
CA TYR A 204 1.30 -2.01 25.14
C TYR A 204 2.80 -1.80 25.44
N TYR A 205 3.66 -2.64 24.86
CA TYR A 205 5.11 -2.49 25.04
C TYR A 205 5.66 -1.20 24.43
N PHE A 206 5.08 -0.73 23.33
CA PHE A 206 5.47 0.56 22.74
C PHE A 206 5.14 1.72 23.68
N ASN A 207 3.93 1.75 24.24
CA ASN A 207 3.55 2.78 25.21
C ASN A 207 4.43 2.72 26.47
N ALA A 208 4.73 1.51 26.97
CA ALA A 208 5.64 1.31 28.10
C ALA A 208 7.07 1.80 27.78
N ALA A 209 7.55 1.62 26.54
CA ALA A 209 8.84 2.13 26.10
C ALA A 209 8.89 3.66 26.12
N CYS A 210 7.85 4.33 25.61
CA CYS A 210 7.75 5.79 25.63
C CYS A 210 7.73 6.35 27.07
N VAL A 211 7.02 5.69 27.99
CA VAL A 211 7.00 6.08 29.41
C VAL A 211 8.39 5.91 30.03
N ALA A 212 9.03 4.75 29.85
CA ALA A 212 10.38 4.49 30.36
C ALA A 212 11.42 5.46 29.77
N GLN A 213 11.25 5.86 28.50
CA GLN A 213 12.09 6.89 27.87
C GLN A 213 11.90 8.26 28.52
N ALA A 214 10.66 8.67 28.79
CA ALA A 214 10.35 9.93 29.47
C ALA A 214 10.89 9.96 30.92
N GLU A 215 10.92 8.81 31.60
CA GLU A 215 11.49 8.64 32.93
C GLU A 215 13.04 8.53 32.94
N GLY A 216 13.67 8.49 31.77
CA GLY A 216 15.12 8.35 31.63
C GLY A 216 15.66 6.94 31.87
N ALA A 217 14.77 5.94 31.99
CA ALA A 217 15.10 4.52 32.15
C ALA A 217 15.54 3.87 30.82
N LYS A 218 16.69 4.32 30.29
CA LYS A 218 17.18 4.00 28.93
C LYS A 218 17.18 2.50 28.58
N LYS A 219 17.73 1.65 29.46
CA LYS A 219 17.83 0.19 29.20
C LYS A 219 16.46 -0.48 29.13
N GLU A 220 15.54 -0.03 29.96
CA GLU A 220 14.18 -0.54 30.00
C GLU A 220 13.41 -0.10 28.75
N ALA A 221 13.52 1.17 28.36
CA ALA A 221 12.94 1.70 27.14
C ALA A 221 13.39 0.90 25.89
N ILE A 222 14.69 0.66 25.72
CA ILE A 222 15.22 -0.15 24.61
C ILE A 222 14.61 -1.57 24.62
N THR A 223 14.56 -2.21 25.80
CA THR A 223 13.99 -3.56 25.93
C THR A 223 12.52 -3.59 25.55
N CYS A 224 11.75 -2.59 25.98
CA CYS A 224 10.34 -2.45 25.63
C CYS A 224 10.13 -2.18 24.14
N TYR A 225 10.94 -1.33 23.50
CA TYR A 225 10.89 -1.14 22.05
C TYR A 225 11.15 -2.42 21.27
N ARG A 226 12.19 -3.19 21.63
CA ARG A 226 12.49 -4.48 20.98
C ARG A 226 11.35 -5.49 21.14
N ARG A 227 10.72 -5.54 22.33
CA ARG A 227 9.53 -6.38 22.56
C ARG A 227 8.34 -5.90 21.71
N ALA A 228 8.12 -4.60 21.63
CA ALA A 228 7.06 -4.03 20.79
C ALA A 228 7.23 -4.46 19.33
N MET A 229 8.45 -4.37 18.79
CA MET A 229 8.76 -4.81 17.44
C MET A 229 8.63 -6.33 17.23
N TRP A 230 8.91 -7.13 18.26
CA TRP A 230 8.75 -8.58 18.19
C TRP A 230 7.27 -9.00 18.04
N PHE A 231 6.39 -8.36 18.82
CA PHE A 231 4.95 -8.66 18.80
C PHE A 231 4.20 -7.97 17.65
N ASP A 232 4.57 -6.73 17.32
CA ASP A 232 3.94 -5.93 16.28
C ASP A 232 4.89 -5.70 15.10
N ARG A 233 4.61 -6.43 14.01
CA ARG A 233 5.39 -6.34 12.77
C ARG A 233 5.35 -4.94 12.15
N TRP A 234 4.30 -4.15 12.39
CA TRP A 234 4.25 -2.76 11.90
C TRP A 234 5.39 -1.94 12.51
N ARG A 235 5.60 -2.07 13.82
CA ARG A 235 6.69 -1.40 14.54
C ARG A 235 8.06 -1.93 14.12
N ALA A 236 8.17 -3.22 13.77
CA ALA A 236 9.41 -3.80 13.27
C ALA A 236 9.86 -3.23 11.91
N GLU A 237 8.92 -2.71 11.11
CA GLU A 237 9.23 -2.02 9.85
C GLU A 237 9.37 -0.51 10.03
N ASP A 238 8.88 0.08 11.12
CA ASP A 238 8.87 1.54 11.37
C ASP A 238 10.27 2.08 11.69
N VAL A 239 10.77 3.00 10.85
CA VAL A 239 12.09 3.63 11.03
C VAL A 239 12.19 4.42 12.33
N ASN A 240 11.08 4.98 12.80
CA ASN A 240 11.04 5.77 14.03
C ASN A 240 11.39 4.93 15.28
N ALA A 241 11.01 3.65 15.29
CA ALA A 241 11.34 2.76 16.40
C ALA A 241 12.86 2.49 16.47
N TYR A 242 13.52 2.30 15.31
CA TYR A 242 14.97 2.16 15.25
C TYR A 242 15.69 3.45 15.62
N ALA A 243 15.21 4.60 15.13
CA ALA A 243 15.76 5.91 15.48
C ALA A 243 15.69 6.17 17.00
N ALA A 244 14.55 5.90 17.63
CA ALA A 244 14.37 6.07 19.08
C ALA A 244 15.32 5.16 19.89
N ILE A 245 15.52 3.91 19.46
CA ILE A 245 16.53 3.03 20.07
C ILE A 245 17.93 3.63 19.91
N GLY A 246 18.27 4.12 18.71
CA GLY A 246 19.57 4.73 18.43
C GLY A 246 19.86 5.95 19.29
N GLU A 247 18.89 6.84 19.47
CA GLU A 247 18.96 8.01 20.34
C GLU A 247 19.21 7.61 21.82
N LEU A 248 18.53 6.57 22.30
CA LEU A 248 18.76 6.06 23.65
C LEU A 248 20.14 5.43 23.81
N GLU A 249 20.66 4.81 22.76
CA GLU A 249 21.99 4.20 22.73
C GLU A 249 23.12 5.24 22.66
N THR A 250 22.96 6.34 21.91
CA THR A 250 23.96 7.44 21.86
C THR A 250 24.10 8.13 23.22
N LEU A 251 23.00 8.25 23.96
CA LEU A 251 22.99 8.77 25.33
C LEU A 251 23.54 7.79 26.37
N SER A 252 23.87 6.55 25.97
CA SER A 252 24.44 5.53 26.85
C SER A 252 25.97 5.46 26.65
N VAL A 253 26.73 5.17 27.73
CA VAL A 253 28.21 5.09 27.68
C VAL A 253 28.73 3.92 26.81
N SER A 254 27.83 3.08 26.28
CA SER A 254 28.16 1.97 25.39
C SER A 254 28.56 2.48 24.00
N SER A 255 29.87 2.42 23.70
CA SER A 255 30.47 2.93 22.46
C SER A 255 30.33 2.00 21.25
N ASN A 256 29.55 0.93 21.32
CA ASN A 256 29.45 0.00 20.19
C ASN A 256 28.62 0.63 19.07
N ASP A 257 29.15 0.54 17.85
CA ASP A 257 28.47 0.99 16.63
C ASP A 257 27.23 0.11 16.38
N SER A 258 26.12 0.72 15.97
CA SER A 258 24.85 0.01 15.74
C SER A 258 24.10 0.63 14.56
N PRO A 259 23.32 -0.16 13.79
CA PRO A 259 22.52 0.39 12.71
C PRO A 259 21.45 1.36 13.23
N GLU A 260 20.95 1.19 14.45
CA GLU A 260 20.02 2.10 15.10
C GLU A 260 20.62 3.49 15.33
N LYS A 261 21.88 3.58 15.79
CA LYS A 261 22.59 4.86 15.95
C LYS A 261 22.73 5.61 14.63
N HIS A 262 23.08 4.88 13.56
CA HIS A 262 23.16 5.45 12.22
C HIS A 262 21.79 5.95 11.72
N ILE A 263 20.72 5.20 11.94
CA ILE A 263 19.35 5.63 11.60
C ILE A 263 18.95 6.88 12.39
N SER A 264 19.27 6.94 13.69
CA SER A 264 19.03 8.13 14.52
C SER A 264 19.76 9.35 13.98
N LYS A 265 21.05 9.22 13.68
CA LYS A 265 21.87 10.32 13.16
C LYS A 265 21.40 10.77 11.77
N ALA A 266 20.99 9.84 10.92
CA ALA A 266 20.40 10.17 9.64
C ALA A 266 19.12 11.01 9.76
N ARG A 267 18.30 10.73 10.79
CA ARG A 267 17.10 11.51 11.08
C ARG A 267 17.45 12.95 11.45
N GLU A 268 18.45 13.14 12.31
CA GLU A 268 18.94 14.49 12.68
C GLU A 268 19.39 15.27 11.43
N PHE A 269 20.17 14.64 10.54
CA PHE A 269 20.58 15.24 9.27
C PHE A 269 19.40 15.54 8.34
N ASN A 270 18.41 14.65 8.25
CA ASN A 270 17.20 14.89 7.47
C ASN A 270 16.38 16.09 8.00
N GLU A 271 16.25 16.22 9.33
CA GLU A 271 15.58 17.36 9.96
C GLU A 271 16.34 18.68 9.69
N ALA A 272 17.67 18.63 9.57
CA ALA A 272 18.52 19.73 9.15
C ALA A 272 18.55 19.97 7.62
N SER A 273 17.85 19.15 6.81
CA SER A 273 17.93 19.14 5.34
C SER A 273 19.33 18.85 4.77
N GLU A 274 20.20 18.21 5.55
CA GLU A 274 21.53 17.75 5.15
C GLU A 274 21.44 16.36 4.50
N TYR A 275 20.72 16.28 3.38
CA TYR A 275 20.32 15.02 2.75
C TYR A 275 21.49 14.09 2.40
N ASP A 276 22.61 14.63 1.94
CA ASP A 276 23.80 13.82 1.60
C ASP A 276 24.35 13.06 2.82
N LEU A 277 24.39 13.73 3.98
CA LEU A 277 24.84 13.12 5.23
C LEU A 277 23.82 12.12 5.76
N ALA A 278 22.52 12.42 5.63
CA ALA A 278 21.46 11.48 6.00
C ALA A 278 21.53 10.19 5.16
N ILE A 279 21.68 10.31 3.84
CA ILE A 279 21.83 9.17 2.92
C ILE A 279 23.08 8.37 3.28
N PHE A 280 24.19 9.04 3.59
CA PHE A 280 25.43 8.36 4.00
C PHE A 280 25.23 7.51 5.26
N GLU A 281 24.61 8.06 6.31
CA GLU A 281 24.35 7.33 7.54
C GLU A 281 23.33 6.18 7.33
N LEU A 282 22.31 6.37 6.49
CA LEU A 282 21.37 5.29 6.13
C LEU A 282 22.03 4.19 5.31
N ALA A 283 22.93 4.54 4.40
CA ALA A 283 23.73 3.58 3.63
C ALA A 283 24.62 2.75 4.56
N ARG A 284 25.23 3.38 5.57
CA ARG A 284 25.92 2.66 6.65
C ARG A 284 24.95 1.70 7.31
N ALA A 285 23.85 2.16 7.92
CA ALA A 285 22.89 1.28 8.59
C ALA A 285 22.39 0.10 7.71
N ALA A 286 22.27 0.30 6.40
CA ALA A 286 21.88 -0.72 5.43
C ALA A 286 22.89 -1.90 5.31
N GLU A 287 24.19 -1.63 5.49
CA GLU A 287 25.27 -2.63 5.38
C GLU A 287 25.21 -3.71 6.47
N TRP A 288 24.67 -3.39 7.66
CA TRP A 288 24.47 -4.36 8.74
C TRP A 288 23.46 -5.47 8.37
N GLY A 289 22.63 -5.24 7.35
CA GLY A 289 21.62 -6.19 6.92
C GLY A 289 20.49 -6.38 7.94
N GLY A 290 19.79 -7.51 7.84
CA GLY A 290 18.66 -7.82 8.72
C GLY A 290 17.48 -6.84 8.59
N PRO A 291 16.58 -6.80 9.59
CA PRO A 291 15.42 -5.91 9.60
C PRO A 291 15.79 -4.43 9.60
N ALA A 292 16.77 -4.02 10.41
CA ALA A 292 17.25 -2.64 10.48
C ALA A 292 17.81 -2.17 9.13
N GLY A 293 18.65 -2.99 8.48
CA GLY A 293 19.23 -2.63 7.19
C GLY A 293 18.20 -2.57 6.05
N LEU A 294 17.13 -3.38 6.10
CA LEU A 294 16.02 -3.25 5.14
C LEU A 294 15.26 -1.93 5.32
N VAL A 295 15.00 -1.54 6.57
CA VAL A 295 14.32 -0.28 6.90
C VAL A 295 15.19 0.90 6.50
N ALA A 296 16.50 0.84 6.78
CA ALA A 296 17.46 1.86 6.38
C ALA A 296 17.53 2.05 4.85
N ARG A 297 17.55 0.97 4.06
CA ARG A 297 17.50 1.06 2.58
C ARG A 297 16.24 1.77 2.07
N ARG A 298 15.09 1.43 2.63
CA ARG A 298 13.81 2.06 2.24
C ARG A 298 13.78 3.54 2.61
N GLU A 299 14.27 3.89 3.80
CA GLU A 299 14.35 5.28 4.21
C GLU A 299 15.37 6.04 3.36
N SER A 300 16.52 5.45 3.02
CA SER A 300 17.51 6.02 2.10
C SER A 300 16.88 6.37 0.75
N ALA A 301 16.16 5.41 0.15
CA ALA A 301 15.45 5.64 -1.11
C ALA A 301 14.47 6.83 -0.99
N ARG A 302 13.71 6.90 0.09
CA ARG A 302 12.78 8.00 0.34
C ARG A 302 13.50 9.35 0.51
N THR A 303 14.58 9.39 1.28
CA THR A 303 15.41 10.58 1.47
C THR A 303 16.00 11.07 0.14
N ARG A 304 16.42 10.16 -0.74
CA ARG A 304 16.88 10.51 -2.10
C ARG A 304 15.78 11.13 -2.95
N VAL A 305 14.53 10.69 -2.81
CA VAL A 305 13.40 11.31 -3.52
C VAL A 305 13.21 12.76 -3.07
N GLU A 306 13.19 12.99 -1.76
CA GLU A 306 13.07 14.32 -1.16
C GLU A 306 14.25 15.22 -1.57
N TYR A 307 15.46 14.69 -1.55
CA TYR A 307 16.66 15.39 -2.02
C TYR A 307 16.59 15.73 -3.51
N GLY A 308 16.18 14.79 -4.35
CA GLY A 308 16.01 15.02 -5.78
C GLY A 308 14.98 16.12 -6.07
N ILE A 309 13.88 16.17 -5.31
CA ILE A 309 12.90 17.27 -5.41
C ILE A 309 13.53 18.61 -5.02
N ALA A 310 14.33 18.66 -3.94
CA ALA A 310 15.04 19.86 -3.52
C ALA A 310 16.07 20.33 -4.58
N LEU A 311 16.83 19.40 -5.16
CA LEU A 311 17.78 19.69 -6.24
C LEU A 311 17.08 20.21 -7.48
N TYR A 312 15.96 19.58 -7.88
CA TYR A 312 15.18 20.02 -9.03
C TYR A 312 14.63 21.44 -8.82
N ARG A 313 14.12 21.75 -7.62
CA ARG A 313 13.72 23.10 -7.20
C ARG A 313 14.86 24.11 -7.31
N GLY A 314 16.07 23.71 -6.97
CA GLY A 314 17.29 24.51 -7.08
C GLY A 314 17.87 24.61 -8.51
N GLY A 315 17.23 24.01 -9.52
CA GLY A 315 17.70 23.98 -10.91
C GLY A 315 18.76 22.91 -11.21
N GLY A 316 19.15 22.10 -10.22
CA GLY A 316 20.07 20.97 -10.34
C GLY A 316 19.41 19.73 -10.95
N ILE A 317 18.75 19.86 -12.09
CA ILE A 317 17.87 18.82 -12.67
C ILE A 317 18.63 17.50 -12.94
N GLY A 318 19.85 17.57 -13.47
CA GLY A 318 20.66 16.36 -13.72
C GLY A 318 21.02 15.59 -12.44
N ALA A 319 21.34 16.32 -11.37
CA ALA A 319 21.60 15.73 -10.06
C ALA A 319 20.32 15.14 -9.45
N ALA A 320 19.18 15.83 -9.61
CA ALA A 320 17.88 15.33 -9.19
C ALA A 320 17.52 13.98 -9.86
N VAL A 321 17.67 13.88 -11.18
CA VAL A 321 17.46 12.63 -11.92
C VAL A 321 18.35 11.51 -11.40
N THR A 322 19.61 11.81 -11.09
CA THR A 322 20.55 10.82 -10.53
C THR A 322 20.07 10.29 -9.18
N GLN A 323 19.62 11.18 -8.28
CA GLN A 323 19.08 10.78 -6.98
C GLN A 323 17.82 9.93 -7.11
N TRP A 324 16.90 10.30 -8.00
CA TRP A 324 15.69 9.52 -8.26
C TRP A 324 15.98 8.15 -8.86
N GLN A 325 16.93 8.05 -9.79
CA GLN A 325 17.36 6.76 -10.33
C GLN A 325 18.00 5.87 -9.27
N GLN A 326 18.81 6.43 -8.37
CA GLN A 326 19.39 5.69 -7.24
C GLN A 326 18.30 5.22 -6.25
N ALA A 327 17.30 6.05 -5.98
CA ALA A 327 16.15 5.66 -5.15
C ALA A 327 15.41 4.44 -5.72
N LEU A 328 15.21 4.38 -7.04
CA LEU A 328 14.59 3.23 -7.71
C LEU A 328 15.41 1.94 -7.58
N VAL A 329 16.74 2.05 -7.57
CA VAL A 329 17.65 0.91 -7.38
C VAL A 329 17.60 0.40 -5.95
N GLU A 330 17.54 1.31 -4.97
CA GLU A 330 17.52 0.96 -3.53
C GLU A 330 16.16 0.40 -3.06
N ASP A 331 15.05 0.95 -3.57
CA ASP A 331 13.70 0.46 -3.27
C ASP A 331 12.84 0.34 -4.55
N PRO A 332 12.80 -0.86 -5.16
CA PRO A 332 11.99 -1.06 -6.33
C PRO A 332 10.47 -0.96 -6.13
N LEU A 333 10.00 -0.78 -4.90
CA LEU A 333 8.58 -0.61 -4.62
C LEU A 333 8.11 0.86 -4.75
N GLN A 334 9.02 1.84 -4.74
CA GLN A 334 8.72 3.28 -4.91
C GLN A 334 8.58 3.72 -6.39
N HIS A 335 8.52 2.77 -7.32
CA HIS A 335 8.61 3.06 -8.76
C HIS A 335 7.53 4.00 -9.30
N HIS A 336 6.36 4.07 -8.68
CA HIS A 336 5.19 4.75 -9.24
C HIS A 336 5.37 6.28 -9.30
N ALA A 337 5.82 6.91 -8.22
CA ALA A 337 6.06 8.36 -8.23
C ALA A 337 7.42 8.75 -8.79
N VAL A 338 8.46 7.98 -8.45
CA VAL A 338 9.82 8.32 -8.83
C VAL A 338 10.04 8.18 -10.33
N GLY A 339 9.38 7.22 -10.99
CA GLY A 339 9.41 7.08 -12.45
C GLY A 339 8.90 8.32 -13.18
N PHE A 340 7.86 8.98 -12.66
CA PHE A 340 7.35 10.22 -13.23
C PHE A 340 8.35 11.38 -13.12
N PHE A 341 9.01 11.52 -11.97
CA PHE A 341 10.06 12.53 -11.78
C PHE A 341 11.26 12.27 -12.70
N VAL A 342 11.69 11.01 -12.84
CA VAL A 342 12.77 10.63 -13.78
C VAL A 342 12.38 10.96 -15.22
N ALA A 343 11.16 10.65 -15.64
CA ALA A 343 10.66 10.99 -16.97
C ALA A 343 10.71 12.50 -17.23
N ARG A 344 10.15 13.30 -16.29
CA ARG A 344 10.14 14.76 -16.44
C ARG A 344 11.55 15.35 -16.43
N GLY A 345 12.38 14.94 -15.47
CA GLY A 345 13.75 15.44 -15.35
C GLY A 345 14.59 15.13 -16.59
N ASN A 346 14.47 13.93 -17.18
CA ASN A 346 15.16 13.59 -18.43
C ASN A 346 14.68 14.45 -19.60
N TYR A 347 13.37 14.75 -19.69
CA TYR A 347 12.85 15.68 -20.70
C TYR A 347 13.47 17.08 -20.57
N ASP A 348 13.55 17.62 -19.35
CA ASP A 348 14.05 18.97 -19.12
C ASP A 348 15.55 19.14 -19.42
N ILE A 349 16.34 18.07 -19.29
CA ILE A 349 17.76 18.05 -19.67
C ILE A 349 18.01 17.59 -21.12
N GLY A 350 16.94 17.45 -21.93
CA GLY A 350 17.03 17.11 -23.34
C GLY A 350 17.31 15.63 -23.66
N ARG A 351 17.23 14.73 -22.66
CA ARG A 351 17.40 13.28 -22.85
C ARG A 351 16.06 12.63 -23.22
N TYR A 352 15.54 12.98 -24.40
CA TYR A 352 14.17 12.62 -24.81
C TYR A 352 13.94 11.10 -24.93
N GLU A 353 14.90 10.33 -25.43
CA GLU A 353 14.77 8.87 -25.50
C GLU A 353 14.71 8.22 -24.11
N ALA A 354 15.56 8.68 -23.18
CA ALA A 354 15.55 8.21 -21.79
C ALA A 354 14.23 8.59 -21.08
N ALA A 355 13.69 9.78 -21.38
CA ALA A 355 12.38 10.20 -20.90
C ALA A 355 11.27 9.26 -21.41
N LEU A 356 11.27 8.92 -22.71
CA LEU A 356 10.31 7.97 -23.29
C LEU A 356 10.42 6.57 -22.65
N GLY A 357 11.63 6.10 -22.35
CA GLY A 357 11.85 4.86 -21.60
C GLY A 357 11.18 4.90 -20.22
N ALA A 358 11.44 5.95 -19.44
CA ALA A 358 10.82 6.13 -18.12
C ALA A 358 9.29 6.31 -18.19
N ILE A 359 8.77 6.96 -19.24
CA ILE A 359 7.33 7.13 -19.46
C ILE A 359 6.66 5.78 -19.71
N ASN A 360 7.25 4.90 -20.51
CA ASN A 360 6.72 3.56 -20.75
C ASN A 360 6.62 2.78 -19.43
N ASP A 361 7.62 2.89 -18.56
CA ASP A 361 7.59 2.26 -17.23
C ASP A 361 6.47 2.83 -16.35
N VAL A 362 6.26 4.15 -16.37
CA VAL A 362 5.15 4.81 -15.66
C VAL A 362 3.81 4.27 -16.18
N LEU A 363 3.58 4.31 -17.49
CA LEU A 363 2.32 3.90 -18.12
C LEU A 363 1.99 2.41 -17.92
N ASN A 364 3.00 1.55 -17.82
CA ASN A 364 2.82 0.12 -17.57
C ASN A 364 2.46 -0.21 -16.11
N ARG A 365 2.72 0.72 -15.19
CA ARG A 365 2.61 0.47 -13.74
C ARG A 365 1.56 1.31 -13.03
N THR A 366 1.06 2.36 -13.68
CA THR A 366 0.09 3.28 -13.10
C THR A 366 -1.28 3.20 -13.79
N ASP A 367 -2.32 3.09 -12.97
CA ASP A 367 -3.72 3.22 -13.37
C ASP A 367 -4.28 4.63 -13.05
N ASP A 368 -3.47 5.50 -12.43
CA ASP A 368 -3.86 6.87 -12.10
C ASP A 368 -4.00 7.73 -13.37
N ARG A 369 -5.24 8.03 -13.76
CA ARG A 369 -5.55 8.71 -15.03
C ARG A 369 -4.82 10.05 -15.22
N PRO A 370 -4.76 10.96 -14.24
CA PRO A 370 -4.04 12.22 -14.43
C PRO A 370 -2.53 12.04 -14.60
N THR A 371 -1.90 11.12 -13.88
CA THR A 371 -0.47 10.82 -14.08
C THR A 371 -0.23 10.19 -15.44
N ARG A 372 -1.11 9.29 -15.89
CA ARG A 372 -1.06 8.72 -17.27
C ARG A 372 -1.20 9.83 -18.32
N ALA A 373 -2.16 10.72 -18.16
CA ALA A 373 -2.38 11.84 -19.07
C ALA A 373 -1.13 12.74 -19.16
N ASN A 374 -0.56 13.13 -18.03
CA ASN A 374 0.67 13.91 -17.98
C ASN A 374 1.86 13.15 -18.59
N ALA A 375 1.99 11.85 -18.35
CA ALA A 375 3.04 11.02 -18.95
C ALA A 375 2.90 10.97 -20.48
N TYR A 376 1.69 10.80 -21.00
CA TYR A 376 1.42 10.90 -22.44
C TYR A 376 1.71 12.28 -23.01
N SER A 377 1.40 13.36 -22.29
CA SER A 377 1.74 14.72 -22.71
C SER A 377 3.25 14.96 -22.77
N ILE A 378 4.02 14.46 -21.79
CA ILE A 378 5.50 14.48 -21.83
C ILE A 378 6.00 13.66 -23.03
N ALA A 379 5.42 12.49 -23.30
CA ALA A 379 5.81 11.66 -24.45
C ALA A 379 5.57 12.39 -25.77
N GLY A 380 4.43 13.06 -25.90
CA GLY A 380 4.13 13.90 -27.06
C GLY A 380 5.19 14.98 -27.27
N ASP A 381 5.53 15.72 -26.22
CA ASP A 381 6.57 16.75 -26.26
C ASP A 381 7.95 16.15 -26.61
N CYS A 382 8.29 14.95 -26.10
CA CYS A 382 9.51 14.24 -26.47
C CYS A 382 9.53 13.88 -27.96
N TYR A 383 8.44 13.31 -28.49
CA TYR A 383 8.34 12.94 -29.90
C TYR A 383 8.43 14.15 -30.82
N VAL A 384 7.83 15.29 -30.47
CA VAL A 384 8.02 16.55 -31.22
C VAL A 384 9.49 16.94 -31.26
N LYS A 385 10.20 16.88 -30.14
CA LYS A 385 11.63 17.23 -30.07
C LYS A 385 12.52 16.26 -30.86
N LEU A 386 12.08 15.02 -31.07
CA LEU A 386 12.75 14.03 -31.90
C LEU A 386 12.32 14.09 -33.38
N GLY A 387 11.34 14.93 -33.75
CA GLY A 387 10.82 15.05 -35.12
C GLY A 387 9.82 13.96 -35.52
N HIS A 388 9.23 13.27 -34.54
CA HIS A 388 8.28 12.16 -34.72
C HIS A 388 6.83 12.67 -34.57
N ASP A 389 6.36 13.44 -35.55
CA ASP A 389 5.08 14.17 -35.44
C ASP A 389 3.84 13.25 -35.33
N ALA A 390 3.88 12.08 -35.97
CA ALA A 390 2.75 11.14 -35.95
C ALA A 390 2.57 10.52 -34.56
N GLU A 391 3.67 10.09 -33.95
CA GLU A 391 3.75 9.56 -32.60
C GLU A 391 3.38 10.63 -31.58
N ALA A 392 3.85 11.87 -31.76
CA ALA A 392 3.49 12.99 -30.91
C ALA A 392 1.97 13.20 -30.86
N ARG A 393 1.32 13.29 -32.03
CA ARG A 393 -0.15 13.42 -32.12
C ARG A 393 -0.86 12.25 -31.47
N ASN A 394 -0.37 11.04 -31.67
CA ASN A 394 -0.96 9.86 -31.04
C ASN A 394 -0.86 9.94 -29.50
N SER A 395 0.30 10.33 -28.96
CA SER A 395 0.50 10.53 -27.53
C SER A 395 -0.43 11.59 -26.95
N TYR A 396 -0.58 12.75 -27.57
CA TYR A 396 -1.54 13.77 -27.09
C TYR A 396 -2.99 13.28 -27.15
N ASN A 397 -3.37 12.53 -28.18
CA ASN A 397 -4.71 11.92 -28.24
C ASN A 397 -4.93 10.90 -27.11
N HIS A 398 -3.90 10.13 -26.74
CA HIS A 398 -3.97 9.25 -25.57
C HIS A 398 -4.09 10.03 -24.27
N SER A 399 -3.36 11.14 -24.10
CA SER A 399 -3.49 12.03 -22.95
C SER A 399 -4.94 12.53 -22.77
N LEU A 400 -5.57 13.00 -23.86
CA LEU A 400 -6.97 13.44 -23.85
C LEU A 400 -7.97 12.31 -23.57
N LYS A 401 -7.66 11.05 -23.93
CA LYS A 401 -8.52 9.91 -23.58
C LYS A 401 -8.49 9.61 -22.08
N GLU A 402 -7.35 9.78 -21.43
CA GLU A 402 -7.21 9.59 -19.98
C GLU A 402 -7.91 10.70 -19.19
N GLN A 403 -7.80 11.95 -19.66
CA GLN A 403 -8.43 13.13 -19.07
C GLN A 403 -9.12 14.00 -20.12
N MET A 404 -10.32 13.57 -20.51
CA MET A 404 -11.11 14.25 -21.52
C MET A 404 -11.52 15.65 -21.04
N LEU A 405 -11.20 16.68 -21.83
CA LEU A 405 -11.52 18.11 -21.61
C LEU A 405 -10.79 18.83 -20.47
N VAL A 406 -9.89 18.15 -19.77
CA VAL A 406 -9.18 18.74 -18.61
C VAL A 406 -7.69 18.94 -18.89
N ASN A 407 -7.07 18.04 -19.64
CA ASN A 407 -5.65 18.13 -19.97
C ASN A 407 -5.39 19.18 -21.07
N PHE A 408 -5.35 20.45 -20.67
CA PHE A 408 -5.15 21.59 -21.57
C PHE A 408 -3.81 21.53 -22.31
N TRP A 409 -2.80 20.92 -21.69
CA TRP A 409 -1.48 20.73 -22.31
C TRP A 409 -1.56 19.91 -23.61
N ALA A 410 -2.20 18.74 -23.58
CA ALA A 410 -2.36 17.94 -24.79
C ALA A 410 -3.25 18.64 -25.83
N MET A 411 -4.29 19.34 -25.36
CA MET A 411 -5.19 20.09 -26.24
C MET A 411 -4.46 21.22 -26.98
N SER A 412 -3.69 22.04 -26.28
CA SER A 412 -2.98 23.18 -26.90
C SER A 412 -2.00 22.72 -27.98
N ARG A 413 -1.27 21.63 -27.72
CA ARG A 413 -0.33 21.03 -28.66
C ARG A 413 -1.01 20.49 -29.92
N LEU A 414 -2.18 19.86 -29.80
CA LEU A 414 -2.93 19.36 -30.94
C LEU A 414 -3.56 20.49 -31.77
N THR A 415 -3.93 21.60 -31.15
CA THR A 415 -4.51 22.76 -31.84
C THR A 415 -3.47 23.72 -32.42
N GLY A 416 -2.17 23.48 -32.19
CA GLY A 416 -1.07 24.31 -32.70
C GLY A 416 -0.85 25.63 -31.96
N ASN A 417 -1.27 25.70 -30.69
CA ASN A 417 -1.07 26.86 -29.80
C ASN A 417 0.20 26.75 -28.96
#